data_AF-A0A536VQ29-F1
#
_entry.id   AF-A0A536VQ29-F1
#
_cell.length_a   1.000
_cell.length_b   1.000
_cell.length_c   1.000
_cell.angle_alpha   90.00
_cell.angle_beta   90.00
_cell.angle_gamma   90.00
#
_symmetry.space_group_name_H-M   'P 1'
#
loop_
_entity.id
_entity.type
_entity.pdbx_description
1 polymer ?
#
loop_
_entity_poly.entity_id
_entity_poly.type
_entity_poly.pdbx_seq_one_letter_code
_entity_poly.pdbx_strand_id
1 'polypeptide(L)'
;MPALSDLHKICGMLERGEIDRTQFLDLFTRQLTAEIGCSRAGVRMLVDTPAGRALRCLAMYDAAQSRVVSPADLPTVNSEPYFEALLRDGCVVAPDARTHPATVCFGAVYLVPSDVYSMMDVGFSVNGMLFGTFSCEEVGATMAWTQRQLQLLRKTASRASLSLLHAVTSQVDTDPGALWETSSPNRLVTMPMSLDAKN
;
A
#
# COMPACT_ATOMS: atom_id res chain seq x y z
N MET A 1 -7.85 28.45 -12.02
CA MET A 1 -7.62 26.98 -12.15
C MET A 1 -6.87 26.53 -10.90
N PRO A 2 -7.28 25.46 -10.19
CA PRO A 2 -6.46 24.96 -9.10
C PRO A 2 -5.13 24.45 -9.68
N ALA A 3 -4.01 24.86 -9.08
CA ALA A 3 -2.69 24.38 -9.49
C ALA A 3 -2.63 22.86 -9.37
N LEU A 4 -2.06 22.19 -10.37
CA LEU A 4 -1.76 20.75 -10.29
C LEU A 4 -0.82 20.53 -9.11
N SER A 5 -1.20 19.65 -8.16
CA SER A 5 -0.26 19.21 -7.12
C SER A 5 0.97 18.59 -7.77
N ASP A 6 2.13 18.69 -7.12
CA ASP A 6 3.39 18.27 -7.71
C ASP A 6 3.41 16.76 -8.02
N LEU A 7 2.69 15.94 -7.24
CA LEU A 7 2.44 14.53 -7.56
C LEU A 7 1.76 14.32 -8.94
N HIS A 8 0.80 15.16 -9.33
CA HIS A 8 0.18 15.05 -10.67
C HIS A 8 1.14 15.43 -11.79
N LYS A 9 2.01 16.41 -11.54
CA LYS A 9 3.03 16.79 -12.52
C LYS A 9 3.98 15.62 -12.76
N ILE A 10 4.42 14.96 -11.68
CA ILE A 10 5.32 13.80 -11.72
C ILE A 10 4.68 12.64 -12.51
N CYS A 11 3.41 12.29 -12.22
CA CYS A 11 2.69 11.28 -13.02
C CYS A 11 2.62 11.65 -14.51
N GLY A 12 2.30 12.91 -14.82
CA GLY A 12 2.24 13.37 -16.21
C GLY A 12 3.60 13.35 -16.92
N MET A 13 4.71 13.61 -16.22
CA MET A 13 6.06 13.52 -16.79
C MET A 13 6.38 12.07 -17.22
N LEU A 14 6.03 11.09 -16.39
CA LEU A 14 6.16 9.67 -16.74
C LEU A 14 5.31 9.32 -17.96
N GLU A 15 4.03 9.73 -17.98
CA GLU A 15 3.11 9.44 -19.09
C GLU A 15 3.56 10.02 -20.43
N ARG A 16 4.25 11.17 -20.40
CA ARG A 16 4.84 11.81 -21.59
C ARG A 16 6.23 11.25 -21.95
N GLY A 17 6.76 10.32 -21.16
CA GLY A 17 8.10 9.76 -21.36
C GLY A 17 9.24 10.74 -21.07
N GLU A 18 8.97 11.82 -20.33
CA GLU A 18 9.97 12.83 -19.95
C GLU A 18 10.91 12.33 -18.85
N ILE A 19 10.43 11.38 -18.04
CA ILE A 19 11.21 10.69 -17.01
C ILE A 19 11.01 9.19 -17.13
N ASP A 20 12.04 8.43 -16.75
CA ASP A 20 11.94 6.97 -16.65
C ASP A 20 11.28 6.52 -15.33
N ARG A 21 11.05 5.22 -15.21
CA ARG A 21 10.47 4.59 -14.01
C ARG A 21 11.27 4.91 -12.74
N THR A 22 12.60 4.87 -12.80
CA THR A 22 13.46 5.04 -11.63
C THR A 22 13.36 6.48 -11.12
N GLN A 23 13.42 7.45 -12.04
CA GLN A 23 13.23 8.87 -11.76
C GLN A 23 11.82 9.14 -11.24
N PHE A 24 10.80 8.52 -11.83
CA PHE A 24 9.42 8.63 -11.35
C PHE A 24 9.29 8.13 -9.92
N LEU A 25 9.78 6.94 -9.60
CA LEU A 25 9.69 6.37 -8.25
C LEU A 25 10.44 7.23 -7.21
N ASP A 26 11.63 7.77 -7.52
CA ASP A 26 12.33 8.69 -6.61
C ASP A 26 11.54 9.98 -6.37
N LEU A 27 11.19 10.69 -7.44
CA LEU A 27 10.50 11.97 -7.36
C LEU A 27 9.14 11.82 -6.67
N PHE A 28 8.39 10.77 -7.03
CA PHE A 28 7.06 10.52 -6.50
C PHE A 28 7.10 10.20 -5.01
N THR A 29 7.97 9.26 -4.58
CA THR A 29 8.05 8.86 -3.17
C THR A 29 8.60 9.97 -2.29
N ARG A 30 9.56 10.75 -2.79
CA ARG A 30 10.07 11.96 -2.14
C ARG A 30 8.96 12.99 -1.94
N GLN A 31 8.22 13.33 -3.01
CA GLN A 31 7.14 14.30 -2.95
C GLN A 31 6.02 13.82 -2.02
N LEU A 32 5.66 12.53 -2.08
CA LEU A 32 4.66 11.93 -1.19
C LEU A 32 5.07 12.04 0.28
N THR A 33 6.33 11.71 0.60
CA THR A 33 6.87 11.82 1.96
C THR A 33 6.77 13.25 2.48
N ALA A 34 7.13 14.23 1.65
CA ALA A 34 7.06 15.64 2.00
C ALA A 34 5.62 16.16 2.19
N GLU A 35 4.68 15.78 1.31
CA GLU A 35 3.28 16.22 1.42
C GLU A 35 2.54 15.58 2.60
N ILE A 36 2.87 14.34 2.96
CA ILE A 36 2.30 13.65 4.13
C ILE A 36 2.96 14.14 5.42
N GLY A 37 4.25 14.47 5.38
CA GLY A 37 5.02 14.89 6.55
C GLY A 37 5.39 13.73 7.48
N CYS A 38 5.79 12.59 6.92
CA CYS A 38 6.25 11.41 7.65
C CYS A 38 7.73 11.12 7.41
N SER A 39 8.29 10.20 8.20
CA SER A 39 9.70 9.79 8.10
C SER A 39 10.01 9.06 6.79
N ARG A 40 9.13 8.15 6.36
CA ARG A 40 9.27 7.43 5.09
C ARG A 40 7.93 7.31 4.37
N ALA A 41 7.94 7.40 3.05
CA ALA A 41 6.79 7.01 2.23
C ALA A 41 7.21 6.31 0.95
N GLY A 42 6.41 5.35 0.49
CA GLY A 42 6.80 4.46 -0.59
C GLY A 42 5.65 3.72 -1.25
N VAL A 43 6.02 2.89 -2.21
CA VAL A 43 5.13 1.98 -2.92
C VAL A 43 5.58 0.56 -2.65
N ARG A 44 4.64 -0.28 -2.20
CA ARG A 44 4.82 -1.72 -2.08
C ARG A 44 3.92 -2.43 -3.08
N MET A 45 4.44 -3.42 -3.79
CA MET A 45 3.68 -4.26 -4.72
C MET A 45 3.39 -5.61 -4.10
N LEU A 46 2.19 -6.10 -4.31
CA LEU A 46 1.88 -7.50 -4.02
C LEU A 46 2.57 -8.38 -5.07
N VAL A 47 3.38 -9.32 -4.62
CA VAL A 47 4.11 -10.27 -5.48
C VAL A 47 3.96 -11.69 -4.94
N ASP A 48 3.98 -12.67 -5.84
CA ASP A 48 4.10 -14.08 -5.47
C ASP A 48 5.57 -14.43 -5.20
N THR A 49 5.80 -15.26 -4.20
CA THR A 49 7.11 -15.79 -3.81
C THR A 49 7.00 -17.29 -3.57
N PRO A 50 8.11 -18.04 -3.55
CA PRO A 50 8.07 -19.47 -3.20
C PRO A 50 7.48 -19.78 -1.82
N ALA A 51 7.50 -18.82 -0.89
CA ALA A 51 7.01 -18.96 0.48
C ALA A 51 5.57 -18.44 0.67
N GLY A 52 4.88 -18.07 -0.40
CA GLY A 52 3.58 -17.39 -0.37
C GLY A 52 3.67 -16.00 -0.98
N ARG A 53 2.75 -15.09 -0.65
CA ARG A 53 2.79 -13.72 -1.18
C ARG A 53 3.62 -12.81 -0.28
N ALA A 54 4.01 -11.66 -0.81
CA ALA A 54 4.61 -10.58 -0.02
C ALA A 54 4.27 -9.21 -0.61
N LEU A 55 4.29 -8.18 0.24
CA LEU A 55 4.34 -6.78 -0.20
C LEU A 55 5.79 -6.35 -0.34
N ARG A 56 6.29 -6.41 -1.58
CA ARG A 56 7.65 -6.02 -1.94
C ARG A 56 7.80 -4.53 -2.04
N CYS A 57 8.80 -3.96 -1.38
CA CYS A 57 9.11 -2.55 -1.53
C CYS A 57 9.66 -2.28 -2.94
N LEU A 58 8.96 -1.47 -3.73
CA LEU A 58 9.48 -1.01 -5.02
C LEU A 58 10.40 0.20 -4.85
N ALA A 59 9.96 1.16 -4.02
CA ALA A 59 10.70 2.35 -3.68
C ALA A 59 10.07 2.93 -2.42
N MET A 60 10.92 3.37 -1.48
CA MET A 60 10.50 4.11 -0.30
C MET A 60 11.50 5.22 -0.06
N TYR A 61 11.05 6.48 -0.05
CA TYR A 61 11.93 7.58 0.29
C TYR A 61 12.06 7.69 1.81
N ASP A 62 13.29 7.83 2.31
CA ASP A 62 13.59 8.10 3.70
C ASP A 62 14.07 9.55 3.84
N ALA A 63 13.31 10.38 4.56
CA ALA A 63 13.59 11.81 4.70
C ALA A 63 14.87 12.06 5.50
N ALA A 64 15.16 11.26 6.52
CA ALA A 64 16.35 11.41 7.34
C ALA A 64 17.63 11.08 6.55
N GLN A 65 17.56 10.09 5.66
CA GLN A 65 18.67 9.71 4.79
C GLN A 65 18.70 10.48 3.45
N SER A 66 17.65 11.23 3.15
CA SER A 66 17.46 11.99 1.91
C SER A 66 17.61 11.16 0.63
N ARG A 67 17.21 9.90 0.65
CA ARG A 67 17.33 8.95 -0.48
C ARG A 67 16.21 7.93 -0.51
N VAL A 68 16.01 7.31 -1.67
CA VAL A 68 15.22 6.08 -1.77
C VAL A 68 15.98 4.92 -1.13
N VAL A 69 15.25 4.16 -0.33
CA VAL A 69 15.65 2.92 0.31
C VAL A 69 14.72 1.79 -0.15
N SER A 70 15.16 0.55 0.06
CA SER A 70 14.33 -0.64 -0.16
C SER A 70 14.33 -1.49 1.11
N PRO A 71 13.43 -1.19 2.06
CA PRO A 71 13.27 -1.98 3.28
C PRO A 71 12.77 -3.40 2.96
N ALA A 72 12.84 -4.29 3.95
CA ALA A 72 12.39 -5.66 3.78
C ALA A 72 10.92 -5.76 3.31
N ASP A 73 10.65 -6.81 2.53
CA ASP A 73 9.31 -7.17 2.08
C ASP A 73 8.43 -7.54 3.30
N LEU A 74 7.15 -7.19 3.26
CA LEU A 74 6.20 -7.61 4.29
C LEU A 74 5.61 -8.96 3.89
N PRO A 75 5.89 -10.06 4.62
CA PRO A 75 5.38 -11.38 4.24
C PRO A 75 3.87 -11.46 4.47
N THR A 76 3.15 -12.24 3.64
CA THR A 76 1.71 -12.46 3.90
C THR A 76 1.43 -13.48 5.00
N VAL A 77 2.40 -14.30 5.38
CA VAL A 77 2.24 -15.34 6.40
C VAL A 77 1.87 -14.71 7.74
N ASN A 78 0.75 -15.16 8.35
CA ASN A 78 0.20 -14.65 9.61
C ASN A 78 -0.18 -13.15 9.59
N SER A 79 -0.44 -12.58 8.41
CA SER A 79 -0.82 -11.17 8.26
C SER A 79 -2.24 -11.01 7.70
N GLU A 80 -3.10 -12.02 7.86
CA GLU A 80 -4.50 -11.99 7.43
C GLU A 80 -5.23 -10.73 7.93
N PRO A 81 -5.09 -10.30 9.21
CA PRO A 81 -5.73 -9.07 9.68
C PRO A 81 -5.33 -7.80 8.91
N TYR A 82 -4.09 -7.76 8.40
CA TYR A 82 -3.61 -6.65 7.58
C TYR A 82 -4.33 -6.58 6.24
N PHE A 83 -4.37 -7.71 5.52
CA PHE A 83 -4.98 -7.79 4.19
C PHE A 83 -6.49 -7.68 4.25
N GLU A 84 -7.15 -8.24 5.27
CA GLU A 84 -8.59 -8.06 5.48
C GLU A 84 -8.94 -6.57 5.69
N ALA A 85 -8.14 -5.83 6.46
CA ALA A 85 -8.35 -4.40 6.64
C ALA A 85 -8.15 -3.63 5.32
N LEU A 86 -7.13 -3.95 4.53
CA LEU A 86 -6.95 -3.35 3.20
C LEU A 86 -8.11 -3.64 2.25
N LEU A 87 -8.62 -4.87 2.21
CA LEU A 87 -9.72 -5.25 1.32
C LEU A 87 -11.06 -4.64 1.76
N ARG A 88 -11.32 -4.59 3.07
CA ARG A 88 -12.57 -4.04 3.62
C ARG A 88 -12.61 -2.52 3.60
N ASP A 89 -11.53 -1.88 4.05
CA ASP A 89 -11.51 -0.43 4.34
C ASP A 89 -10.70 0.38 3.31
N GLY A 90 -9.99 -0.30 2.40
CA GLY A 90 -9.07 0.31 1.43
C GLY A 90 -7.80 0.87 2.04
N CYS A 91 -7.61 0.75 3.36
CA CYS A 91 -6.47 1.30 4.07
C CYS A 91 -6.25 0.62 5.43
N VAL A 92 -5.03 0.76 5.94
CA VAL A 92 -4.65 0.46 7.33
C VAL A 92 -4.13 1.74 7.94
N VAL A 93 -4.66 2.15 9.09
CA VAL A 93 -4.21 3.35 9.81
C VAL A 93 -3.82 2.93 11.23
N ALA A 94 -2.52 2.83 11.48
CA ALA A 94 -1.96 2.34 12.72
C ALA A 94 -1.05 3.41 13.37
N PRO A 95 -1.59 4.29 14.23
CA PRO A 95 -0.79 5.24 15.00
C PRO A 95 0.21 4.58 15.96
N ASP A 96 -0.11 3.38 16.45
CA ASP A 96 0.84 2.50 17.13
C ASP A 96 0.88 1.17 16.37
N ALA A 97 1.78 1.06 15.39
CA ALA A 97 1.87 -0.09 14.50
C ALA A 97 2.28 -1.38 15.24
N ARG A 98 2.97 -1.26 16.38
CA ARG A 98 3.49 -2.41 17.11
C ARG A 98 2.43 -3.08 17.97
N THR A 99 1.34 -2.39 18.29
CA THR A 99 0.21 -2.96 19.03
C THR A 99 -1.08 -3.02 18.21
N HIS A 100 -1.14 -2.34 17.06
CA HIS A 100 -2.34 -2.31 16.22
C HIS A 100 -2.66 -3.70 15.64
N PRO A 101 -3.92 -4.19 15.74
CA PRO A 101 -4.30 -5.55 15.35
C PRO A 101 -3.95 -5.92 13.90
N ALA A 102 -4.01 -4.94 12.98
CA ALA A 102 -3.69 -5.17 11.58
C ALA A 102 -2.19 -5.22 11.28
N THR A 103 -1.31 -4.71 12.16
CA THR A 103 0.13 -4.56 11.84
C THR A 103 1.06 -5.25 12.83
N VAL A 104 0.54 -5.71 13.98
CA VAL A 104 1.34 -6.40 15.01
C VAL A 104 2.05 -7.65 14.49
N CYS A 105 1.50 -8.32 13.48
CA CYS A 105 2.12 -9.45 12.78
C CYS A 105 3.50 -9.12 12.19
N PHE A 106 3.73 -7.85 11.83
CA PHE A 106 5.01 -7.38 11.28
C PHE A 106 6.01 -6.97 12.36
N GLY A 107 5.66 -7.08 13.64
CA GLY A 107 6.44 -6.61 14.79
C GLY A 107 7.90 -7.06 14.76
N ALA A 108 8.12 -8.36 14.89
CA ALA A 108 9.47 -8.93 14.98
C ALA A 108 10.24 -8.91 13.66
N VAL A 109 9.53 -8.98 12.53
CA VAL A 109 10.15 -9.14 11.20
C VAL A 109 10.46 -7.81 10.51
N TYR A 110 9.73 -6.74 10.84
CA TYR A 110 9.84 -5.46 10.13
C TYR A 110 9.80 -4.24 11.05
N LEU A 111 8.77 -4.12 11.90
CA LEU A 111 8.51 -2.87 12.64
C LEU A 111 9.59 -2.57 13.68
N VAL A 112 9.99 -3.57 14.47
CA VAL A 112 11.04 -3.40 15.49
C VAL A 112 12.42 -3.25 14.84
N PRO A 113 12.86 -4.10 13.89
CA PRO A 113 14.16 -3.93 13.25
C PRO A 113 14.33 -2.63 12.46
N SER A 114 13.25 -2.11 11.87
CA SER A 114 13.27 -0.89 11.03
C SER A 114 12.95 0.38 11.82
N ASP A 115 12.80 0.24 13.13
CA ASP A 115 12.39 1.26 14.11
C ASP A 115 11.10 2.03 13.75
N VAL A 116 10.15 1.34 13.12
CA VAL A 116 8.83 1.90 12.74
C VAL A 116 7.88 1.79 13.92
N TYR A 117 7.24 2.92 14.26
CA TYR A 117 6.25 3.01 15.34
C TYR A 117 4.84 3.28 14.82
N SER A 118 4.70 3.90 13.64
CA SER A 118 3.39 4.16 13.05
C SER A 118 3.40 3.86 11.56
N MET A 119 2.27 3.37 11.08
CA MET A 119 2.10 2.94 9.69
C MET A 119 0.74 3.40 9.18
N MET A 120 0.70 3.98 7.99
CA MET A 120 -0.53 4.27 7.28
C MET A 120 -0.38 3.81 5.84
N ASP A 121 -1.17 2.81 5.47
CA ASP A 121 -1.14 2.20 4.15
C ASP A 121 -2.48 2.40 3.45
N VAL A 122 -2.45 2.74 2.18
CA VAL A 122 -3.64 2.79 1.32
C VAL A 122 -3.42 1.86 0.15
N GLY A 123 -4.36 0.92 -0.01
CA GLY A 123 -4.35 0.00 -1.14
C GLY A 123 -4.60 0.76 -2.45
N PHE A 124 -3.96 0.30 -3.51
CA PHE A 124 -4.32 0.72 -4.85
C PHE A 124 -4.70 -0.46 -5.72
N SER A 125 -5.82 -0.29 -6.41
CA SER A 125 -6.46 -1.33 -7.20
C SER A 125 -6.69 -0.85 -8.62
N VAL A 126 -6.54 -1.74 -9.58
CA VAL A 126 -6.91 -1.52 -10.99
C VAL A 126 -7.95 -2.56 -11.35
N ASN A 127 -9.10 -2.12 -11.88
CA ASN A 127 -10.25 -2.99 -12.17
C ASN A 127 -10.73 -3.83 -10.98
N GLY A 128 -10.72 -3.27 -9.77
CA GLY A 128 -11.17 -3.95 -8.55
C GLY A 128 -10.15 -4.92 -7.93
N MET A 129 -8.99 -5.09 -8.57
CA MET A 129 -7.94 -6.00 -8.15
C MET A 129 -6.84 -5.24 -7.42
N LEU A 130 -6.49 -5.64 -6.19
CA LEU A 130 -5.45 -5.00 -5.38
C LEU A 130 -4.07 -5.33 -5.96
N PHE A 131 -3.29 -4.31 -6.31
CA PHE A 131 -1.93 -4.46 -6.85
C PHE A 131 -0.84 -4.18 -5.82
N GLY A 132 -1.16 -3.44 -4.75
CA GLY A 132 -0.19 -3.06 -3.74
C GLY A 132 -0.70 -1.96 -2.84
N THR A 133 0.22 -1.31 -2.13
CA THR A 133 -0.08 -0.21 -1.22
C THR A 133 0.85 0.98 -1.44
N PHE A 134 0.33 2.17 -1.20
CA PHE A 134 1.13 3.32 -0.82
C PHE A 134 1.30 3.28 0.69
N SER A 135 2.54 3.30 1.15
CA SER A 135 2.88 3.12 2.55
C SER A 135 3.53 4.37 3.10
N CYS A 136 3.10 4.82 4.28
CA CYS A 136 3.69 5.92 5.04
C CYS A 136 4.08 5.40 6.42
N GLU A 137 5.32 5.65 6.83
CA GLU A 137 5.89 5.14 8.08
C GLU A 137 6.48 6.29 8.90
N GLU A 138 6.24 6.25 10.22
CA GLU A 138 6.95 7.09 11.18
C GLU A 138 7.95 6.26 11.97
N VAL A 139 9.19 6.76 12.02
CA VAL A 139 10.37 6.08 12.58
C VAL A 139 10.81 6.80 13.85
N GLY A 140 11.21 6.04 14.86
CA GLY A 140 11.71 6.59 16.14
C GLY A 140 10.64 7.12 17.10
N ALA A 141 9.42 7.40 16.62
CA ALA A 141 8.31 7.85 17.46
C ALA A 141 6.93 7.53 16.85
N THR A 142 5.91 7.46 17.70
CA THR A 142 4.51 7.32 17.23
C THR A 142 3.99 8.63 16.63
N MET A 143 3.22 8.53 15.54
CA MET A 143 2.47 9.59 14.90
C MET A 143 0.97 9.28 14.90
N ALA A 144 0.17 10.23 15.36
CA ALA A 144 -1.28 10.20 15.18
C ALA A 144 -1.65 10.68 13.77
N TRP A 145 -1.91 9.74 12.86
CA TRP A 145 -2.33 10.04 11.49
C TRP A 145 -3.64 10.83 11.46
N THR A 146 -3.61 12.00 10.82
CA THR A 146 -4.80 12.85 10.69
C THR A 146 -5.69 12.39 9.54
N GLN A 147 -6.98 12.72 9.62
CA GLN A 147 -7.91 12.52 8.50
C GLN A 147 -7.44 13.22 7.23
N ARG A 148 -6.77 14.38 7.34
CA ARG A 148 -6.21 15.10 6.19
C ARG A 148 -5.12 14.29 5.50
N GLN A 149 -4.19 13.69 6.24
CA GLN A 149 -3.13 12.84 5.69
C GLN A 149 -3.72 11.60 5.00
N LEU A 150 -4.67 10.92 5.64
CA LEU A 150 -5.34 9.77 5.04
C LEU A 150 -6.06 10.12 3.73
N GLN A 151 -6.78 11.24 3.71
CA GLN A 151 -7.50 11.69 2.52
C GLN A 151 -6.54 12.13 1.39
N LEU A 152 -5.40 12.73 1.74
CA LEU A 152 -4.35 13.02 0.78
C LEU A 152 -3.80 11.72 0.16
N LEU A 153 -3.42 10.75 1.00
CA LEU A 153 -2.88 9.47 0.53
C LEU A 153 -3.88 8.71 -0.34
N ARG A 154 -5.17 8.68 0.02
CA ARG A 154 -6.25 8.09 -0.80
C ARG A 154 -6.41 8.77 -2.15
N LYS A 155 -6.36 10.10 -2.21
CA LYS A 155 -6.43 10.85 -3.47
C LYS A 155 -5.22 10.58 -4.34
N THR A 156 -4.03 10.56 -3.75
CA THR A 156 -2.79 10.22 -4.44
C THR A 156 -2.88 8.81 -5.01
N ALA A 157 -3.32 7.85 -4.19
CA ALA A 157 -3.45 6.47 -4.62
C ALA A 157 -4.37 6.35 -5.84
N SER A 158 -5.59 6.88 -5.74
CA SER A 158 -6.57 6.85 -6.84
C SER A 158 -6.06 7.46 -8.15
N ARG A 159 -5.20 8.47 -8.10
CA ARG A 159 -4.73 9.20 -9.29
C ARG A 159 -3.44 8.62 -9.86
N ALA A 160 -2.57 8.08 -9.01
CA ALA A 160 -1.29 7.52 -9.41
C ALA A 160 -1.36 6.03 -9.77
N SER A 161 -2.44 5.30 -9.40
CA SER A 161 -2.58 3.85 -9.65
C SER A 161 -2.21 3.42 -11.06
N LEU A 162 -2.72 4.13 -12.08
CA LEU A 162 -2.53 3.71 -13.47
C LEU A 162 -1.11 4.00 -13.96
N SER A 163 -0.59 5.20 -13.69
CA SER A 163 0.78 5.57 -14.06
C SER A 163 1.79 4.64 -13.35
N LEU A 164 1.53 4.27 -12.09
CA LEU A 164 2.33 3.29 -11.36
C LEU A 164 2.22 1.88 -11.93
N LEU A 165 1.01 1.41 -12.23
CA LEU A 165 0.84 0.11 -12.86
C LEU A 165 1.66 0.04 -14.15
N HIS A 166 1.54 1.06 -15.02
CA HIS A 166 2.31 1.14 -16.26
C HIS A 166 3.83 1.17 -16.01
N ALA A 167 4.28 1.95 -15.02
CA ALA A 167 5.69 2.02 -14.65
C ALA A 167 6.26 0.67 -14.17
N VAL A 168 5.41 -0.20 -13.61
CA VAL A 168 5.81 -1.45 -12.96
C VAL A 168 5.66 -2.66 -13.88
N THR A 169 4.63 -2.69 -14.72
CA THR A 169 4.37 -3.81 -15.65
C THR A 169 5.27 -3.79 -16.88
N SER A 170 5.95 -2.67 -17.17
CA SER A 170 6.83 -2.54 -18.34
C SER A 170 8.08 -3.46 -18.30
N GLN A 171 8.31 -4.24 -17.23
CA GLN A 171 9.42 -5.20 -17.18
C GLN A 171 9.29 -6.39 -16.21
N VAL A 172 8.14 -6.65 -15.57
CA VAL A 172 8.01 -7.76 -14.61
C VAL A 172 6.96 -8.77 -15.08
N ASP A 173 7.34 -10.03 -15.03
CA ASP A 173 6.55 -11.26 -15.13
C ASP A 173 5.53 -11.35 -13.97
N THR A 174 4.75 -10.28 -13.77
CA THR A 174 3.57 -10.31 -12.92
C THR A 174 2.43 -10.72 -13.83
N ASP A 175 2.25 -12.03 -14.03
CA ASP A 175 0.98 -12.52 -14.54
C ASP A 175 -0.10 -12.17 -13.49
N PRO A 176 -1.03 -11.24 -13.77
CA PRO A 176 -2.13 -10.95 -12.87
C PRO A 176 -3.14 -12.12 -12.84
N GLY A 177 -2.90 -13.20 -13.59
CA GLY A 177 -3.78 -14.34 -13.81
C GLY A 177 -4.06 -15.25 -12.61
N ALA A 178 -3.37 -15.10 -11.47
CA ALA A 178 -3.66 -15.87 -10.25
C ALA A 178 -4.47 -15.08 -9.19
N LEU A 179 -5.07 -13.96 -9.59
CA LEU A 179 -5.79 -13.06 -8.68
C LEU A 179 -7.25 -13.49 -8.41
N TRP A 180 -7.65 -14.66 -8.91
CA TRP A 180 -8.85 -15.39 -8.51
C TRP A 180 -8.72 -16.87 -8.90
N GLU A 181 -8.50 -17.78 -7.96
CA GLU A 181 -9.16 -19.08 -8.09
C GLU A 181 -10.53 -18.92 -7.44
N THR A 182 -11.59 -18.91 -8.25
CA THR A 182 -13.00 -19.01 -7.82
C THR A 182 -13.33 -20.41 -7.25
N SER A 183 -12.33 -21.11 -6.72
CA SER A 183 -12.40 -22.51 -6.37
C SER A 183 -11.50 -22.84 -5.19
N SER A 184 -11.76 -22.22 -4.03
CA SER A 184 -11.51 -22.86 -2.73
C SER A 184 -12.37 -22.21 -1.63
N PRO A 185 -12.85 -23.00 -0.65
CA PRO A 185 -14.22 -22.92 -0.16
C PRO A 185 -14.31 -22.05 1.10
N ASN A 186 -14.52 -20.75 0.94
CA ASN A 186 -15.08 -19.97 2.06
C ASN A 186 -16.28 -19.16 1.59
N ARG A 187 -17.36 -19.92 1.41
CA ARG A 187 -18.73 -19.45 1.40
C ARG A 187 -18.95 -18.78 2.76
N LEU A 188 -19.03 -17.45 2.80
CA LEU A 188 -19.95 -16.83 3.73
C LEU A 188 -21.31 -17.39 3.36
N VAL A 189 -21.75 -18.38 4.13
CA VAL A 189 -23.10 -18.90 4.08
C VAL A 189 -23.99 -17.70 4.36
N THR A 190 -24.60 -17.14 3.33
CA THR A 190 -25.91 -16.53 3.49
C THR A 190 -26.79 -17.66 3.99
N MET A 191 -27.01 -17.71 5.31
CA MET A 191 -28.07 -18.53 5.85
C MET A 191 -29.36 -18.00 5.19
N PRO A 192 -30.14 -18.83 4.48
CA PRO A 192 -31.50 -18.42 4.19
C PRO A 192 -32.18 -18.20 5.54
N MET A 193 -32.75 -17.00 5.70
CA MET A 193 -33.62 -16.67 6.82
C MET A 193 -34.72 -17.74 6.86
N SER A 194 -34.76 -18.55 7.91
CA SER A 194 -35.84 -19.51 8.13
C SER A 194 -37.11 -18.69 8.39
N LEU A 195 -38.01 -18.69 7.41
CA LEU A 195 -39.40 -18.30 7.61
C LEU A 195 -40.19 -19.58 7.89
N ASP A 196 -40.07 -20.08 9.12
CA ASP A 196 -41.15 -20.87 9.71
C ASP A 196 -42.12 -19.91 10.39
N ALA A 197 -43.27 -19.69 9.76
CA ALA A 197 -44.45 -19.19 10.44
C ALA A 197 -45.69 -19.93 9.93
N LYS A 198 -46.10 -20.89 10.76
CA LYS A 198 -47.44 -21.48 10.91
C LYS A 198 -48.58 -20.62 10.33
N ASN A 199 -49.42 -21.23 9.51
CA ASN A 199 -50.81 -21.56 9.90
C ASN A 199 -51.39 -22.61 8.95
#